data_AF-A0A2E9NWA7-F1
#
_entry.id   AF-A0A2E9NWA7-F1
#
_cell.length_a   1.000
_cell.length_b   1.000
_cell.length_c   1.000
_cell.angle_alpha   90.00
_cell.angle_beta   90.00
_cell.angle_gamma   90.00
#
_symmetry.space_group_name_H-M   'P 1'
#
loop_
_entity.id
_entity.type
_entity.pdbx_description
1 polymer ?
#
loop_
_entity_poly.entity_id
_entity_poly.type
_entity_poly.pdbx_seq_one_letter_code
_entity_poly.pdbx_strand_id
1 'polypeptide(L)'
;MKVRFVERSELIKALSDIETPDTGLSATKKRTLATVFNLGECWIDHLNEIPQNARNEAMLAVYGLGPWTVSMWELFVLRSPDQWADNDLILKRISTELAVDAKLDRNQIIENAAPYRSYFALYCWRFNDSLKSTV
;
A
#
# COMPACT_ATOMS: atom_id res chain seq x y z
N MET A 1 -17.23 -8.85 -25.20
CA MET A 1 -16.47 -7.70 -24.67
C MET A 1 -15.29 -7.48 -25.61
N LYS A 2 -15.21 -6.35 -26.34
CA LYS A 2 -14.03 -6.08 -27.19
C LYS A 2 -12.82 -5.91 -26.28
N VAL A 3 -11.75 -6.66 -26.54
CA VAL A 3 -10.44 -6.43 -25.91
C VAL A 3 -10.01 -5.01 -26.30
N ARG A 4 -9.84 -4.13 -25.31
CA ARG A 4 -9.69 -2.67 -25.51
C ARG A 4 -8.25 -2.29 -25.90
N PHE A 5 -7.29 -3.00 -25.35
CA PHE A 5 -5.86 -2.90 -25.64
C PHE A 5 -5.37 -4.33 -25.79
N VAL A 6 -4.73 -4.64 -26.92
CA VAL A 6 -4.32 -6.01 -27.23
C VAL A 6 -3.05 -6.34 -26.44
N GLU A 7 -2.13 -5.38 -26.38
CA GLU A 7 -0.86 -5.52 -25.68
C GLU A 7 -0.81 -4.67 -24.40
N ARG A 8 -0.07 -5.16 -23.39
CA ARG A 8 0.14 -4.41 -22.14
C ARG A 8 0.87 -3.09 -22.36
N SER A 9 1.81 -3.06 -23.30
CA SER A 9 2.56 -1.85 -23.68
C SER A 9 1.66 -0.76 -24.25
N GLU A 10 0.64 -1.14 -25.04
CA GLU A 10 -0.37 -0.21 -25.56
C GLU A 10 -1.19 0.40 -24.43
N LEU A 11 -1.62 -0.43 -23.47
CA LEU A 11 -2.35 0.06 -22.30
C LEU A 11 -1.50 1.02 -21.45
N ILE A 12 -0.22 0.71 -21.20
CA ILE A 12 0.68 1.58 -20.44
C ILE A 12 0.84 2.93 -21.15
N LYS A 13 1.08 2.91 -22.47
CA LYS A 13 1.18 4.14 -23.28
C LYS A 13 -0.12 4.94 -23.29
N ALA A 14 -1.26 4.27 -23.33
CA ALA A 14 -2.56 4.94 -23.26
C ALA A 14 -2.77 5.57 -21.87
N LEU A 15 -2.35 4.89 -20.79
CA LEU A 15 -2.49 5.38 -19.43
C LEU A 15 -1.48 6.47 -19.04
N SER A 16 -0.39 6.66 -19.80
CA SER A 16 0.51 7.80 -19.58
C SER A 16 -0.11 9.15 -19.97
N ASP A 17 -1.18 9.14 -20.76
CA ASP A 17 -1.97 10.33 -21.09
C ASP A 17 -3.28 10.33 -20.28
N ILE A 18 -3.47 11.38 -19.48
CA ILE A 18 -4.65 11.55 -18.62
C ILE A 18 -5.94 11.77 -19.42
N GLU A 19 -5.82 12.34 -20.62
CA GLU A 19 -6.92 12.65 -21.52
C GLU A 19 -7.42 11.43 -22.28
N THR A 20 -6.68 10.32 -22.24
CA THR A 20 -7.11 9.06 -22.86
C THR A 20 -8.51 8.68 -22.37
N PRO A 21 -9.50 8.64 -23.28
CA PRO A 21 -10.85 8.24 -22.94
C PRO A 21 -10.89 6.72 -22.73
N ASP A 22 -11.97 6.25 -22.09
CA ASP A 22 -12.31 4.83 -22.15
C ASP A 22 -11.23 3.84 -21.64
N THR A 23 -10.44 4.22 -20.65
CA THR A 23 -9.48 3.30 -20.01
C THR A 23 -10.15 2.31 -19.04
N GLY A 24 -11.41 2.55 -18.66
CA GLY A 24 -12.12 1.76 -17.64
C GLY A 24 -11.71 2.08 -16.19
N LEU A 25 -10.88 3.11 -15.99
CA LEU A 25 -10.43 3.56 -14.68
C LEU A 25 -11.13 4.84 -14.23
N SER A 26 -11.25 5.04 -12.92
CA SER A 26 -11.71 6.31 -12.35
C SER A 26 -10.74 7.45 -12.65
N ALA A 27 -11.22 8.69 -12.61
CA ALA A 27 -10.41 9.88 -12.86
C ALA A 27 -9.16 9.95 -11.96
N THR A 28 -9.32 9.64 -10.66
CA THR A 28 -8.20 9.59 -9.69
C THR A 28 -7.14 8.57 -10.11
N LYS A 29 -7.55 7.33 -10.44
CA LYS A 29 -6.62 6.27 -10.85
C LYS A 29 -5.89 6.63 -12.14
N LYS A 30 -6.59 7.23 -13.12
CA LYS A 30 -5.96 7.73 -14.35
C LYS A 30 -4.88 8.76 -14.04
N ARG A 31 -5.17 9.75 -13.19
CA ARG A 31 -4.20 10.80 -12.81
C ARG A 31 -2.97 10.24 -12.10
N THR A 32 -3.18 9.34 -11.13
CA THR A 32 -2.07 8.67 -10.42
C THR A 32 -1.20 7.88 -11.37
N LEU A 33 -1.80 7.03 -12.21
CA LEU A 33 -1.05 6.17 -13.13
C LEU A 33 -0.35 6.97 -14.23
N ALA A 34 -0.99 8.02 -14.77
CA ALA A 34 -0.33 8.92 -15.71
C ALA A 34 0.93 9.54 -15.10
N THR A 35 0.86 9.99 -13.84
CA THR A 35 2.03 10.52 -13.13
C THR A 35 3.12 9.46 -12.98
N VAL A 36 2.78 8.26 -12.49
CA VAL A 36 3.74 7.17 -12.29
C VAL A 36 4.38 6.72 -13.61
N PHE A 37 3.61 6.59 -14.70
CA PHE A 37 4.16 6.18 -15.99
C PHE A 37 5.04 7.25 -16.64
N ASN A 38 4.76 8.54 -16.42
CA ASN A 38 5.64 9.62 -16.87
C ASN A 38 6.93 9.73 -16.02
N LEU A 39 6.89 9.34 -14.74
CA LEU A 39 8.10 9.19 -13.92
C LEU A 39 8.96 8.00 -14.39
N GLY A 40 8.33 6.93 -14.90
CA GLY A 40 8.99 5.82 -15.58
C GLY A 40 9.63 4.80 -14.65
N GLU A 41 10.24 3.76 -15.25
CA GLU A 41 10.86 2.65 -14.51
C GLU A 41 12.04 3.10 -13.65
N CYS A 42 12.83 4.07 -14.12
CA CYS A 42 13.97 4.60 -13.36
C CYS A 42 13.56 5.24 -12.02
N TRP A 43 12.35 5.81 -11.93
CA TRP A 43 11.82 6.31 -10.67
C TRP A 43 11.52 5.16 -9.71
N ILE A 44 10.90 4.09 -10.19
CA ILE A 44 10.61 2.89 -9.38
C ILE A 44 11.91 2.24 -8.88
N ASP A 45 12.92 2.12 -9.76
CA ASP A 45 14.23 1.59 -9.40
C ASP A 45 14.88 2.46 -8.32
N HIS A 46 14.85 3.79 -8.50
CA HIS A 46 15.38 4.73 -7.51
C HIS A 46 14.73 4.62 -6.14
N LEU A 47 13.40 4.39 -6.06
CA LEU A 47 12.72 4.19 -4.78
C LEU A 47 13.34 3.01 -3.99
N ASN A 48 13.78 1.95 -4.67
CA ASN A 48 14.37 0.78 -4.02
C ASN A 48 15.76 1.06 -3.41
N GLU A 49 16.46 2.08 -3.89
CA GLU A 49 17.84 2.38 -3.51
C GLU A 49 17.95 3.41 -2.37
N ILE A 50 16.93 4.23 -2.19
CA ILE A 50 16.95 5.33 -1.21
C ILE A 50 16.45 4.92 0.18
N PRO A 51 16.83 5.67 1.24
CA PRO A 51 16.30 5.45 2.58
C PRO A 51 14.78 5.54 2.64
N GLN A 52 14.16 4.78 3.53
CA GLN A 52 12.70 4.68 3.64
C GLN A 52 12.00 6.05 3.78
N ASN A 53 12.52 6.95 4.60
CA ASN A 53 11.89 8.28 4.77
C ASN A 53 11.83 9.06 3.44
N ALA A 54 12.93 9.06 2.68
CA ALA A 54 12.98 9.71 1.38
C ALA A 54 12.06 9.03 0.35
N ARG A 55 12.00 7.69 0.36
CA ARG A 55 11.04 6.94 -0.47
C ARG A 55 9.59 7.26 -0.13
N ASN A 56 9.25 7.29 1.15
CA ASN A 56 7.91 7.62 1.63
C ASN A 56 7.50 9.02 1.16
N GLU A 57 8.37 10.01 1.32
CA GLU A 57 8.15 11.38 0.85
C GLU A 57 7.94 11.43 -0.67
N ALA A 58 8.80 10.77 -1.44
CA ALA A 58 8.70 10.70 -2.89
C ALA A 58 7.39 10.05 -3.36
N MET A 59 6.95 8.98 -2.70
CA MET A 59 5.68 8.33 -3.00
C MET A 59 4.47 9.20 -2.63
N LEU A 60 4.49 9.84 -1.45
CA LEU A 60 3.41 10.72 -0.99
C LEU A 60 3.25 11.98 -1.84
N ALA A 61 4.29 12.40 -2.56
CA ALA A 61 4.22 13.49 -3.52
C ALA A 61 3.36 13.15 -4.75
N VAL A 62 3.13 11.86 -5.05
CA VAL A 62 2.28 11.43 -6.16
C VAL A 62 0.81 11.47 -5.76
N TYR A 63 0.02 12.29 -6.46
CA TYR A 63 -1.42 12.39 -6.21
C TYR A 63 -2.11 11.03 -6.26
N GLY A 64 -2.86 10.69 -5.21
CA GLY A 64 -3.57 9.43 -5.07
C GLY A 64 -2.79 8.31 -4.35
N LEU A 65 -1.50 8.50 -4.06
CA LEU A 65 -0.74 7.63 -3.17
C LEU A 65 -0.77 8.19 -1.74
N GLY A 66 -1.58 7.58 -0.88
CA GLY A 66 -1.70 7.97 0.53
C GLY A 66 -0.80 7.15 1.47
N PRO A 67 -0.72 7.52 2.77
CA PRO A 67 0.10 6.82 3.75
C PRO A 67 -0.16 5.31 3.84
N TRP A 68 -1.42 4.89 3.66
CA TRP A 68 -1.77 3.48 3.61
C TRP A 68 -1.12 2.78 2.40
N THR A 69 -1.21 3.36 1.20
CA THR A 69 -0.59 2.80 -0.01
C THR A 69 0.92 2.72 0.11
N VAL A 70 1.56 3.74 0.68
CA VAL A 70 3.01 3.73 0.97
C VAL A 70 3.36 2.60 1.94
N SER A 71 2.58 2.42 3.00
CA SER A 71 2.80 1.32 3.94
C SER A 71 2.65 -0.05 3.27
N MET A 72 1.67 -0.21 2.37
CA MET A 72 1.50 -1.44 1.59
C MET A 72 2.68 -1.71 0.65
N TRP A 73 3.27 -0.66 0.07
CA TRP A 73 4.48 -0.78 -0.75
C TRP A 73 5.64 -1.30 0.08
N GLU A 74 5.91 -0.69 1.24
CA GLU A 74 6.96 -1.16 2.14
C GLU A 74 6.76 -2.62 2.58
N LEU A 75 5.51 -2.98 2.91
CA LEU A 75 5.15 -4.32 3.41
C LEU A 75 5.27 -5.40 2.34
N PHE A 76 4.70 -5.18 1.15
CA PHE A 76 4.48 -6.24 0.17
C PHE A 76 5.42 -6.16 -1.03
N VAL A 77 5.91 -4.97 -1.38
CA VAL A 77 6.87 -4.81 -2.48
C VAL A 77 8.30 -4.93 -1.96
N LEU A 78 8.66 -4.11 -0.97
CA LEU A 78 10.00 -4.12 -0.39
C LEU A 78 10.20 -5.17 0.71
N ARG A 79 9.10 -5.74 1.22
CA ARG A 79 9.13 -6.78 2.26
C ARG A 79 9.87 -6.31 3.50
N SER A 80 9.75 -5.02 3.83
CA SER A 80 10.35 -4.47 5.04
C SER A 80 9.80 -5.23 6.26
N PRO A 81 10.67 -5.73 7.17
CA PRO A 81 10.23 -6.48 8.34
C PRO A 81 9.51 -5.60 9.37
N ASP A 82 9.70 -4.28 9.31
CA ASP A 82 9.29 -3.37 10.37
C ASP A 82 8.42 -2.20 9.88
N GLN A 83 7.20 -2.51 9.44
CA GLN A 83 6.22 -1.53 8.98
C GLN A 83 4.88 -1.71 9.65
N TRP A 84 4.18 -0.59 9.82
CA TRP A 84 2.83 -0.58 10.37
C TRP A 84 1.96 0.45 9.69
N ALA A 85 0.84 0.02 9.11
CA ALA A 85 -0.13 0.90 8.47
C ALA A 85 -1.21 1.30 9.49
N ASP A 86 -0.96 2.32 10.30
CA ASP A 86 -1.81 2.62 11.47
C ASP A 86 -3.29 2.91 11.13
N ASN A 87 -3.54 3.47 9.95
CA ASN A 87 -4.87 3.78 9.43
C ASN A 87 -5.55 2.61 8.68
N ASP A 88 -4.91 1.45 8.60
CA ASP A 88 -5.59 0.25 8.08
C ASP A 88 -6.71 -0.17 9.03
N LEU A 89 -7.92 -0.33 8.49
CA LEU A 89 -9.12 -0.60 9.28
C LEU A 89 -8.98 -1.89 10.12
N ILE A 90 -8.40 -2.94 9.54
CA ILE A 90 -8.27 -4.22 10.22
C ILE A 90 -7.14 -4.13 11.24
N LEU A 91 -5.99 -3.57 10.88
CA LEU A 91 -4.89 -3.41 11.84
C LEU A 91 -5.32 -2.58 13.04
N LYS A 92 -6.01 -1.45 12.81
CA LYS A 92 -6.54 -0.60 13.88
C LYS A 92 -7.48 -1.37 14.81
N ARG A 93 -8.44 -2.11 14.26
CA ARG A 93 -9.38 -2.89 15.06
C ARG A 93 -8.69 -3.99 15.85
N ILE A 94 -7.96 -4.88 15.19
CA ILE A 94 -7.38 -6.07 15.82
C ILE A 94 -6.30 -5.69 16.85
N SER A 95 -5.44 -4.71 16.56
CA SER A 95 -4.47 -4.24 17.55
C SER A 95 -5.12 -3.58 18.77
N THR A 96 -6.28 -2.93 18.61
CA THR A 96 -7.04 -2.37 19.74
C THR A 96 -7.59 -3.50 20.62
N GLU A 97 -8.21 -4.51 20.02
CA GLU A 97 -8.75 -5.67 20.74
C GLU A 97 -7.64 -6.42 21.50
N LEU A 98 -6.51 -6.72 20.83
CA LEU A 98 -5.36 -7.37 21.46
C LEU A 98 -4.75 -6.53 22.59
N ALA A 99 -4.72 -5.21 22.46
CA ALA A 99 -4.23 -4.31 23.51
C ALA A 99 -5.13 -4.36 24.76
N VAL A 100 -6.46 -4.38 24.57
CA VAL A 100 -7.42 -4.53 25.67
C VAL A 100 -7.22 -5.86 26.40
N ASP A 101 -7.11 -6.97 25.67
CA ASP A 101 -6.90 -8.30 26.25
C ASP A 101 -5.57 -8.38 27.03
N ALA A 102 -4.52 -7.77 26.47
CA ALA A 102 -3.21 -7.70 27.11
C ALA A 102 -3.13 -6.68 28.26
N LYS A 103 -4.16 -5.85 28.47
CA LYS A 103 -4.16 -4.70 29.39
C LYS A 103 -2.99 -3.74 29.12
N LEU A 104 -2.69 -3.50 27.85
CA LEU A 104 -1.65 -2.59 27.38
C LEU A 104 -2.26 -1.44 26.56
N ASP A 105 -1.49 -0.37 26.38
CA ASP A 105 -1.82 0.63 25.36
C ASP A 105 -1.62 0.05 23.94
N ARG A 106 -2.42 0.52 22.99
CA ARG A 106 -2.34 0.04 21.59
C ARG A 106 -0.99 0.37 20.96
N ASN A 107 -0.43 1.54 21.21
CA ASN A 107 0.89 1.87 20.67
C ASN A 107 1.97 1.01 21.34
N GLN A 108 1.80 0.67 22.62
CA GLN A 108 2.73 -0.23 23.31
C GLN A 108 2.78 -1.63 22.68
N ILE A 109 1.64 -2.26 22.36
CA ILE A 109 1.66 -3.58 21.72
C ILE A 109 2.26 -3.53 20.30
N ILE A 110 2.05 -2.44 19.56
CA ILE A 110 2.66 -2.22 18.24
C ILE A 110 4.18 -2.04 18.38
N GLU A 111 4.64 -1.19 19.28
CA GLU A 111 6.07 -0.94 19.50
C GLU A 111 6.80 -2.18 20.04
N ASN A 112 6.15 -2.97 20.89
CA ASN A 112 6.70 -4.25 21.35
C ASN A 112 6.91 -5.27 20.21
N ALA A 113 6.24 -5.10 19.07
CA ALA A 113 6.43 -5.95 17.90
C ALA A 113 7.63 -5.52 17.04
N ALA A 114 8.27 -4.38 17.31
CA ALA A 114 9.50 -4.00 16.63
C ALA A 114 10.65 -4.98 16.96
N PRO A 115 11.56 -5.27 16.01
CA PRO A 115 11.67 -4.73 14.65
C PRO A 115 10.90 -5.57 13.60
N TYR A 116 9.79 -6.20 14.00
CA TYR A 116 9.01 -7.13 13.19
C TYR A 116 7.52 -6.72 13.09
N ARG A 117 7.23 -5.41 13.12
CA ARG A 117 5.84 -4.90 13.07
C ARG A 117 5.07 -5.36 11.83
N SER A 118 5.76 -5.64 10.72
CA SER A 118 5.14 -6.20 9.51
C SER A 118 4.58 -7.59 9.75
N TYR A 119 5.29 -8.44 10.49
CA TYR A 119 4.80 -9.77 10.82
C TYR A 119 3.59 -9.68 11.75
N PHE A 120 3.61 -8.77 12.72
CA PHE A 120 2.45 -8.52 13.56
C PHE A 120 1.23 -8.09 12.72
N ALA A 121 1.42 -7.21 11.74
CA ALA A 121 0.36 -6.81 10.81
C ALA A 121 -0.21 -8.01 10.03
N LEU A 122 0.66 -8.90 9.51
CA LEU A 122 0.25 -10.13 8.84
C LEU A 122 -0.59 -11.04 9.75
N TYR A 123 -0.21 -11.19 11.03
CA TYR A 123 -0.99 -11.95 12.00
C TYR A 123 -2.33 -11.29 12.31
N CYS A 124 -2.41 -9.95 12.40
CA CYS A 124 -3.67 -9.24 12.58
C CYS A 124 -4.66 -9.52 11.44
N TRP A 125 -4.21 -9.46 10.19
CA TRP A 125 -5.08 -9.79 9.04
C TRP A 125 -5.50 -11.26 9.04
N ARG A 126 -4.57 -12.18 9.29
CA ARG A 126 -4.87 -13.62 9.39
C ARG A 126 -5.88 -13.92 10.50
N PHE A 127 -5.74 -13.29 11.66
CA PHE A 127 -6.66 -13.45 12.77
C PHE A 127 -8.07 -12.96 12.41
N ASN A 128 -8.18 -11.78 11.80
CA ASN A 128 -9.44 -11.27 11.28
C ASN A 128 -10.14 -12.26 10.30
N ASP A 129 -9.38 -12.88 9.40
CA ASP A 129 -9.96 -13.84 8.44
C ASP A 129 -10.48 -15.11 9.14
N SER A 130 -9.80 -15.55 10.21
CA SER A 130 -10.25 -16.69 11.02
C SER A 130 -11.54 -16.40 11.80
N LEU A 131 -11.72 -15.17 12.30
CA LEU A 131 -12.94 -14.75 12.99
C LEU A 131 -14.16 -14.78 12.07
N LYS A 132 -14.01 -14.35 10.81
CA LYS A 132 -15.09 -14.38 9.81
C LYS A 132 -15.51 -15.80 9.44
N SER A 133 -14.63 -16.77 9.61
CA SER A 133 -14.90 -18.17 9.24
C SER A 133 -15.70 -18.92 10.31
N THR A 134 -15.92 -18.31 11.48
CA THR A 134 -16.60 -18.92 12.64
C THR A 134 -18.04 -18.40 12.81
N VAL A 135 -18.52 -17.55 11.89
CA VAL A 135 -19.88 -17.00 11.86
C VAL A 135 -20.68 -17.60 10.71
#